data_AF-A0A371CJP8-F1
#
_entry.id   AF-A0A371CJP8-F1
#
_cell.length_a   1.000
_cell.length_b   1.000
_cell.length_c   1.000
_cell.angle_alpha   90.00
_cell.angle_beta   90.00
_cell.angle_gamma   90.00
#
_symmetry.space_group_name_H-M   'P 1'
#
loop_
_entity.id
_entity.type
_entity.pdbx_description
1 polymer ?
#
loop_
_entity_poly.entity_id
_entity_poly.type
_entity_poly.pdbx_seq_one_letter_code
_entity_poly.pdbx_strand_id
1 'polypeptide(L)'
;MVCMNLPVDIRYRMENIYLVALIPGPHEPQLDRINHFLRPLIDEMLLFWHRGMMFTIDEIVTIVRAAIIPLVCDLPALRKAAGFAGHMANCFCSFCELRKDKINNLDRSTW
;
A
#
# COMPACT_ATOMS: atom_id res chain seq x y z
N MET A 1 2.73 -9.03 2.77
CA MET A 1 2.04 -8.22 3.80
C MET A 1 2.43 -8.74 5.17
N VAL A 2 2.45 -7.89 6.20
CA VAL A 2 2.81 -8.28 7.57
C VAL A 2 1.79 -7.69 8.54
N CYS A 3 1.53 -8.39 9.64
CA CYS A 3 0.67 -7.87 10.70
C CYS A 3 1.48 -6.93 11.60
N MET A 4 1.19 -5.62 11.52
CA MET A 4 1.94 -4.61 12.28
C MET A 4 1.71 -4.67 13.79
N ASN A 5 0.66 -5.36 14.24
CA ASN A 5 0.32 -5.57 15.65
C ASN A 5 1.22 -6.60 16.34
N LEU A 6 1.95 -7.42 15.58
CA LEU A 6 2.91 -8.36 16.14
C LEU A 6 4.18 -7.62 16.64
N PRO A 7 4.84 -8.13 17.70
CA PRO A 7 6.14 -7.63 18.15
C PRO A 7 7.18 -7.52 17.03
N VAL A 8 8.07 -6.53 17.15
CA VAL A 8 9.02 -6.15 16.09
C VAL A 8 9.95 -7.32 15.71
N ASP A 9 10.35 -8.10 16.70
CA ASP A 9 11.24 -9.25 16.61
C ASP A 9 10.61 -10.47 15.94
N ILE A 10 9.28 -10.50 15.77
CA ILE A 10 8.57 -11.62 15.16
C ILE A 10 7.81 -11.28 13.87
N ARG A 11 7.37 -10.03 13.69
CA ARG A 11 6.45 -9.67 12.59
C ARG A 11 7.00 -9.82 11.17
N TYR A 12 8.32 -9.91 11.03
CA TYR A 12 9.01 -10.14 9.75
C TYR A 12 9.60 -11.55 9.61
N ARG A 13 9.33 -12.46 10.55
CA ARG A 13 9.68 -13.88 10.36
C ARG A 13 8.83 -14.46 9.24
N MET A 14 9.36 -15.45 8.52
CA MET A 14 8.72 -16.00 7.32
C MET A 14 7.29 -16.51 7.60
N GLU A 15 7.07 -17.10 8.77
CA GLU A 15 5.77 -17.58 9.23
C GLU A 15 4.71 -16.48 9.44
N ASN A 16 5.13 -15.22 9.59
CA ASN A 16 4.25 -14.05 9.79
C ASN A 16 4.14 -13.15 8.54
N ILE A 17 4.73 -13.56 7.42
CA ILE A 17 4.64 -12.87 6.14
C ILE A 17 3.53 -13.50 5.30
N TYR A 18 2.52 -12.70 4.96
CA TYR A 18 1.43 -13.09 4.09
C TYR A 18 1.75 -12.74 2.63
N LEU A 19 1.93 -13.75 1.78
CA LEU A 19 2.02 -13.55 0.33
C LEU A 19 0.63 -13.24 -0.23
N VAL A 20 0.47 -12.04 -0.81
CA VAL A 20 -0.83 -11.58 -1.33
C VAL A 20 -0.97 -11.90 -2.82
N ALA A 21 0.05 -11.61 -3.60
CA ALA A 21 0.02 -11.73 -5.05
C ALA A 21 1.41 -12.04 -5.60
N LEU A 22 1.44 -12.72 -6.75
CA LEU A 22 2.63 -12.97 -7.54
C LEU A 22 2.46 -12.31 -8.89
N ILE A 23 3.38 -11.40 -9.22
CA ILE A 23 3.41 -10.72 -10.51
C ILE A 23 4.43 -11.45 -11.39
N PRO A 24 4.03 -12.02 -12.53
CA PRO A 24 4.95 -12.71 -13.42
C PRO A 24 5.92 -11.73 -14.07
N GLY A 25 7.20 -12.11 -14.12
CA GLY A 25 8.23 -11.40 -14.87
C GLY A 25 8.19 -11.71 -16.38
N PRO A 26 9.16 -11.22 -17.17
CA PRO A 26 10.38 -10.51 -16.74
C PRO A 26 10.21 -9.00 -16.55
N HIS A 27 9.09 -8.43 -17.01
CA HIS A 27 8.82 -6.99 -16.91
C HIS A 27 7.73 -6.69 -15.89
N GLU A 28 7.78 -5.48 -15.33
CA GLU A 28 6.71 -4.99 -14.47
C GLU A 28 5.38 -4.80 -15.24
N PRO A 29 4.22 -4.90 -14.55
CA PRO A 29 2.93 -4.64 -15.17
C PRO A 29 2.87 -3.21 -15.73
N GLN A 30 2.29 -3.09 -16.91
CA GLN A 30 2.06 -1.78 -17.52
C GLN A 30 0.97 -1.02 -16.76
N LEU A 31 1.23 0.25 -16.45
CA LEU A 31 0.25 1.22 -15.94
C LEU A 31 -0.63 0.66 -14.81
N ASP A 32 -1.91 0.42 -15.10
CA ASP A 32 -2.98 0.01 -14.19
C ASP A 32 -3.15 -1.51 -14.11
N ARG A 33 -2.37 -2.30 -14.87
CA ARG A 33 -2.45 -3.77 -14.84
C ARG A 33 -2.14 -4.35 -13.46
N ILE A 34 -1.37 -3.64 -12.65
CA ILE A 34 -1.13 -4.02 -11.25
C ILE A 34 -2.45 -4.11 -10.46
N ASN A 35 -3.47 -3.31 -10.82
CA ASN A 35 -4.76 -3.28 -10.13
C ASN A 35 -5.46 -4.63 -10.21
N HIS A 36 -5.30 -5.40 -11.30
CA HIS A 36 -5.89 -6.73 -11.39
C HIS A 36 -5.34 -7.70 -10.34
N PHE A 37 -4.07 -7.54 -9.94
CA PHE A 37 -3.44 -8.34 -8.90
C PHE A 37 -3.82 -7.87 -7.51
N LEU A 38 -3.96 -6.55 -7.32
CA LEU A 38 -4.29 -5.96 -6.02
C LEU A 38 -5.79 -5.98 -5.70
N ARG A 39 -6.66 -6.03 -6.72
CA ARG A 39 -8.12 -5.89 -6.56
C ARG A 39 -8.71 -6.85 -5.53
N PRO A 40 -8.39 -8.16 -5.53
CA PRO A 40 -8.94 -9.08 -4.53
C PRO A 40 -8.59 -8.67 -3.09
N LEU A 41 -7.32 -8.29 -2.84
CA LEU A 41 -6.89 -7.79 -1.54
C LEU A 41 -7.65 -6.52 -1.15
N ILE A 42 -7.75 -5.55 -2.08
CA ILE A 42 -8.40 -4.26 -1.79
C ILE A 42 -9.88 -4.45 -1.48
N ASP A 43 -10.59 -5.31 -2.22
CA ASP A 43 -12.01 -5.57 -1.98
C ASP A 43 -12.25 -6.15 -0.56
N GLU A 44 -11.41 -7.09 -0.11
CA GLU A 44 -11.49 -7.62 1.26
C GLU A 44 -11.13 -6.56 2.30
N MET A 45 -10.08 -5.78 2.07
CA MET A 45 -9.60 -4.77 3.01
C MET A 45 -10.57 -3.61 3.17
N LEU A 46 -11.35 -3.27 2.13
CA LEU A 46 -12.43 -2.30 2.22
C LEU A 46 -13.55 -2.78 3.15
N LEU A 47 -13.87 -4.08 3.18
CA LEU A 47 -14.83 -4.64 4.12
C LEU A 47 -14.33 -4.47 5.57
N PHE A 48 -13.08 -4.87 5.82
CA PHE A 48 -12.43 -4.68 7.12
C PHE A 48 -12.38 -3.21 7.55
N TRP A 49 -12.07 -2.30 6.62
CA TRP A 49 -11.93 -0.88 6.91
C TRP A 49 -13.28 -0.24 7.23
N HIS A 50 -14.29 -0.40 6.37
CA HIS A 50 -15.57 0.32 6.51
C HIS A 50 -16.52 -0.30 7.54
N ARG A 51 -16.65 -1.63 7.54
CA ARG A 51 -17.63 -2.35 8.36
C ARG A 51 -16.98 -3.15 9.49
N GLY A 52 -15.73 -3.59 9.27
CA GLY A 52 -15.14 -4.65 10.08
C GLY A 52 -15.72 -6.01 9.72
N MET A 53 -15.04 -7.07 10.14
CA MET A 53 -15.50 -8.44 9.98
C MET A 53 -15.68 -9.10 11.34
N MET A 54 -16.77 -9.86 11.47
CA MET A 54 -17.11 -10.55 12.71
C MET A 54 -16.37 -11.89 12.76
N PHE A 55 -15.70 -12.13 13.88
CA PHE A 55 -15.01 -13.38 14.19
C PHE A 55 -15.50 -13.92 15.52
N THR A 56 -15.52 -15.24 15.65
CA THR A 56 -15.72 -15.91 16.93
C THR A 56 -14.39 -16.52 17.36
N ILE A 57 -13.85 -16.06 18.48
CA ILE A 57 -12.57 -16.51 19.04
C ILE A 57 -12.88 -16.99 20.45
N ASP A 58 -12.67 -18.28 20.74
CA ASP A 58 -12.92 -18.88 22.06
C ASP A 58 -14.30 -18.49 22.64
N GLU A 59 -15.35 -18.68 21.84
CA GLU A 59 -16.75 -18.33 22.16
C GLU A 59 -17.06 -16.81 22.27
N ILE A 60 -16.06 -15.94 22.15
CA ILE A 60 -16.22 -14.50 22.14
C ILE A 60 -16.41 -14.01 20.71
N VAL A 61 -17.55 -13.38 20.45
CA VAL A 61 -17.81 -12.70 19.18
C VAL A 61 -17.16 -11.32 19.22
N THR A 62 -16.28 -11.04 18.26
CA THR A 62 -15.57 -9.77 18.14
C THR A 62 -15.65 -9.24 16.71
N ILE A 63 -15.62 -7.92 16.57
CA ILE A 63 -15.52 -7.25 15.27
C ILE A 63 -14.08 -6.79 15.09
N VAL A 64 -13.41 -7.33 14.08
CA VAL A 64 -12.04 -6.98 13.72
C VAL A 64 -12.07 -5.98 12.57
N ARG A 65 -11.35 -4.87 12.74
CA ARG A 65 -11.06 -3.91 11.67
C ARG A 65 -9.58 -3.95 11.34
N ALA A 66 -9.26 -3.77 10.08
CA ALA A 66 -7.89 -3.76 9.58
C ALA A 66 -7.65 -2.56 8.67
N ALA A 67 -6.40 -2.12 8.61
CA ALA A 67 -5.92 -1.08 7.72
C ALA A 67 -4.59 -1.52 7.13
N ILE A 68 -4.33 -1.16 5.86
CA ILE A 68 -3.06 -1.44 5.19
C ILE A 68 -2.15 -0.23 5.32
N ILE A 69 -1.17 -0.28 6.21
CA ILE A 69 -0.11 0.73 6.33
C ILE A 69 1.18 0.11 6.90
N PRO A 70 2.38 0.55 6.47
CA PRO A 70 2.67 1.42 5.32
C PRO A 70 2.83 0.63 4.00
N LEU A 71 2.65 1.31 2.86
CA LEU A 71 3.05 0.79 1.55
C LEU A 71 4.57 0.94 1.38
N VAL A 72 5.30 -0.16 1.35
CA VAL A 72 6.77 -0.19 1.21
C VAL A 72 7.16 -0.78 -0.13
N CYS A 73 7.73 0.03 -1.01
CA CYS A 73 8.18 -0.35 -2.34
C CYS A 73 9.10 0.74 -2.91
N ASP A 74 9.77 0.44 -4.03
CA ASP A 74 10.49 1.46 -4.79
C ASP A 74 9.52 2.48 -5.42
N LEU A 75 10.05 3.58 -5.97
CA LEU A 75 9.23 4.66 -6.49
C LEU A 75 8.31 4.22 -7.66
N PRO A 76 8.78 3.47 -8.69
CA PRO A 76 7.89 2.99 -9.75
C PRO A 76 6.73 2.13 -9.25
N ALA A 77 6.99 1.14 -8.40
CA ALA A 77 5.95 0.28 -7.85
C ALA A 77 4.99 1.05 -6.94
N LEU A 78 5.51 1.99 -6.12
CA LEU A 78 4.71 2.86 -5.27
C LEU A 78 3.72 3.67 -6.08
N ARG A 79 4.16 4.30 -7.18
CA ARG A 79 3.27 5.11 -8.02
C ARG A 79 2.13 4.29 -8.59
N LYS A 80 2.42 3.08 -9.08
CA LYS A 80 1.38 2.20 -9.65
C LYS A 80 0.43 1.67 -8.59
N ALA A 81 0.96 1.14 -7.48
CA ALA A 81 0.13 0.54 -6.44
C ALA A 81 -0.75 1.56 -5.70
N ALA A 82 -0.24 2.78 -5.48
CA ALA A 82 -1.00 3.85 -4.82
C ALA A 82 -1.83 4.71 -5.78
N GLY A 83 -1.76 4.47 -7.10
CA GLY A 83 -2.49 5.26 -8.09
C GLY A 83 -1.97 6.70 -8.26
N PHE A 84 -0.71 6.96 -7.94
CA PHE A 84 -0.08 8.26 -8.16
C PHE A 84 0.49 8.42 -9.58
N ALA A 85 0.70 9.66 -10.00
CA ALA A 85 1.38 9.96 -11.25
C ALA A 85 2.80 9.35 -11.29
N GLY A 86 3.23 8.91 -12.48
CA GLY A 86 4.51 8.23 -12.65
C GLY A 86 5.72 9.09 -12.29
N HIS A 87 6.89 8.47 -12.14
CA HIS A 87 8.12 9.12 -11.68
C HIS A 87 8.60 10.32 -12.54
N MET A 88 8.14 10.41 -13.80
CA MET A 88 8.46 11.52 -14.71
C MET A 88 7.41 12.65 -14.74
N ALA A 89 6.35 12.56 -13.94
CA ALA A 89 5.29 13.54 -13.91
C ALA A 89 5.78 14.93 -13.47
N ASN A 90 5.07 15.98 -13.92
CA ASN A 90 5.32 17.35 -13.46
C ASN A 90 5.03 17.50 -11.96
N CYS A 91 3.97 16.87 -11.46
CA CYS A 91 3.73 16.69 -10.03
C CYS A 91 4.49 15.45 -9.56
N PHE A 92 5.76 15.65 -9.22
CA PHE A 92 6.71 14.55 -8.99
C PHE A 92 6.65 13.96 -7.58
N CYS A 93 5.98 14.63 -6.64
CA CYS A 93 5.87 14.23 -5.24
C CYS A 93 4.45 13.77 -4.91
N SER A 94 4.30 12.80 -4.01
CA SER A 94 2.97 12.40 -3.50
C SER A 94 2.43 13.34 -2.41
N PHE A 95 3.26 14.27 -1.93
CA PHE A 95 2.96 15.09 -0.76
C PHE A 95 3.01 16.59 -1.04
N CYS A 96 3.99 17.08 -1.82
CA CYS A 96 4.07 18.50 -2.16
C CYS A 96 3.37 18.79 -3.49
N GLU A 97 2.88 20.02 -3.62
CA GLU A 97 2.27 20.53 -4.86
C GLU A 97 3.31 21.11 -5.83
N LEU A 98 4.57 21.18 -5.37
CA LEU A 98 5.69 21.69 -6.13
C LEU A 98 5.84 20.96 -7.48
N ARG A 99 5.98 21.75 -8.54
CA ARG A 99 6.22 21.22 -9.88
C ARG A 99 7.69 20.88 -10.09
N LYS A 100 7.95 19.92 -10.97
CA LYS A 100 9.29 19.38 -11.27
C LYS A 100 10.27 20.44 -11.78
N ASP A 101 9.80 21.46 -12.50
CA ASP A 101 10.61 22.59 -12.95
C ASP A 101 11.08 23.50 -11.78
N LYS A 102 10.44 23.37 -10.62
CA LYS A 102 10.79 24.07 -9.38
C LYS A 102 11.38 23.13 -8.33
N ILE A 103 11.83 21.92 -8.67
CA ILE A 103 12.30 20.90 -7.71
C ILE A 103 13.39 21.38 -6.73
N ASN A 104 14.15 22.42 -7.11
CA ASN A 104 15.20 23.01 -6.26
C ASN A 104 14.65 24.02 -5.23
N ASN A 105 13.34 24.31 -5.23
CA ASN A 105 12.71 25.18 -4.25
C ASN A 105 12.51 24.44 -2.93
N LEU A 106 13.33 24.76 -1.94
CA LEU A 106 13.27 24.15 -0.60
C LEU A 106 12.37 24.93 0.37
N ASP A 107 11.83 26.09 -0.03
CA ASP A 107 10.93 26.89 0.82
C ASP A 107 9.51 26.33 0.76
N ARG A 108 9.15 25.55 1.79
CA ARG A 108 7.84 24.91 1.92
C ARG A 108 6.66 25.87 1.89
N SER A 109 6.84 27.15 2.22
CA SER A 109 5.77 28.14 2.13
C SER A 109 5.38 28.49 0.68
N THR A 110 6.19 28.07 -0.29
CA THR A 110 6.05 28.38 -1.72
C THR A 110 5.93 27.12 -2.60
N TRP A 111 5.68 25.97 -1.99
CA TRP A 111 5.45 24.70 -2.68
C TRP A 111 4.06 24.62 -3.29
#